data_AF-A0A6G0U7H9-F1
#
_entry.id   AF-A0A6G0U7H9-F1
#
_cell.length_a   1.000
_cell.length_b   1.000
_cell.length_c   1.000
_cell.angle_alpha   90.00
_cell.angle_beta   90.00
_cell.angle_gamma   90.00
#
_symmetry.space_group_name_H-M   'P 1'
#
loop_
_entity.id
_entity.type
_entity.pdbx_description
1 polymer ?
#
loop_
_entity_poly.entity_id
_entity_poly.type
_entity_poly.pdbx_seq_one_letter_code
_entity_poly.pdbx_strand_id
1 'polypeptide(L)'
;MVLRNSRNIVLTTRTGIRNGYQALRKRVWESYGANVVISTADITTEEGVKQLLNEANELGPVSTIFNLAVVLKDALFENQTEEDFKASAGPKSIATALLDKYSRIMCPKLKHFVIFSSVSCGRGNAGQTNYGMSNSVMERICEIRHSEGLPALAVEWGAVGEVGLVADMAEDNQEVVIGGTLQQKIGNCLEILDDLLTQKKHPIVSSMVVAEKRASSSNAGTIVDTVINILGLRDLKTISLHSTLAELGMDSMMAVEIKQTLERQFEVFLTPQDIRSMTFAKLQEIGSSDDKEKKANVEPKSISQVPEVGLRYLIRAVGEESSAYNSVMRMPSLCENGSVIEQPTTKLHTLFVIPGLEGISSMMEPLSKNLDMQVLCLQYDIVGTSTTIEEMAASHYTVSKSFNCLI
;
A
#
# COMPACT_ATOMS: atom_id res chain seq x y z
N MET A 1 7.79 -25.04 3.43
CA MET A 1 9.19 -25.35 3.02
C MET A 1 9.74 -26.62 3.65
N VAL A 2 10.03 -26.70 4.96
CA VAL A 2 10.59 -27.93 5.59
C VAL A 2 9.73 -29.18 5.35
N LEU A 3 8.42 -29.05 5.55
CA LEU A 3 7.43 -30.12 5.25
C LEU A 3 7.36 -30.49 3.76
N ARG A 4 7.81 -29.59 2.87
CA ARG A 4 7.92 -29.78 1.42
C ARG A 4 9.36 -30.11 1.00
N ASN A 5 10.11 -30.76 1.88
CA ASN A 5 11.47 -31.27 1.65
C ASN A 5 12.60 -30.24 1.47
N SER A 6 12.40 -28.97 1.83
CA SER A 6 13.54 -28.06 1.97
C SER A 6 14.43 -28.51 3.13
N ARG A 7 15.72 -28.77 2.85
CA ARG A 7 16.69 -29.22 3.84
C ARG A 7 17.77 -28.19 4.15
N ASN A 8 18.08 -27.27 3.25
CA ASN A 8 18.99 -26.16 3.51
C ASN A 8 18.18 -24.87 3.49
N ILE A 9 18.18 -24.13 4.58
CA ILE A 9 17.41 -22.89 4.74
C ILE A 9 18.31 -21.83 5.35
N VAL A 10 18.46 -20.70 4.66
CA VAL A 10 19.10 -19.51 5.21
C VAL A 10 18.01 -18.49 5.52
N LEU A 11 17.90 -18.07 6.77
CA LEU A 11 16.99 -17.03 7.22
C LEU A 11 17.78 -15.77 7.50
N THR A 12 17.52 -14.70 6.76
CA THR A 12 18.18 -13.41 6.98
C THR A 12 17.42 -12.56 7.99
N THR A 13 18.15 -11.89 8.88
CA THR A 13 17.61 -11.00 9.92
C THR A 13 18.66 -10.00 10.34
N ARG A 14 18.27 -8.74 10.58
CA ARG A 14 19.21 -7.69 11.02
C ARG A 14 19.85 -7.95 12.39
N THR A 15 19.20 -8.73 13.25
CA THR A 15 19.56 -8.83 14.67
C THR A 15 19.67 -10.28 15.17
N GLY A 16 19.60 -11.28 14.28
CA GLY A 16 19.57 -12.67 14.69
C GLY A 16 18.26 -13.09 15.39
N ILE A 17 18.34 -14.16 16.19
CA ILE A 17 17.24 -14.68 17.01
C ILE A 17 17.07 -13.80 18.25
N ARG A 18 15.85 -13.33 18.50
CA ARG A 18 15.52 -12.39 19.59
C ARG A 18 14.64 -12.97 20.69
N ASN A 19 13.92 -14.06 20.44
CA ASN A 19 12.98 -14.61 21.41
C ASN A 19 12.93 -16.15 21.43
N GLY A 20 12.31 -16.69 22.48
CA GLY A 20 12.20 -18.13 22.70
C GLY A 20 11.39 -18.85 21.61
N TYR A 21 10.39 -18.19 21.01
CA TYR A 21 9.60 -18.74 19.92
C TYR A 21 10.48 -19.01 18.68
N GLN A 22 11.28 -18.02 18.24
CA GLN A 22 12.20 -18.15 17.11
C GLN A 22 13.24 -19.26 17.37
N ALA A 23 13.83 -19.29 18.57
CA ALA A 23 14.78 -20.34 18.96
C ALA A 23 14.14 -21.74 18.97
N LEU A 24 12.90 -21.85 19.44
CA LEU A 24 12.14 -23.11 19.42
C LEU A 24 11.84 -23.55 17.98
N ARG A 25 11.35 -22.66 17.11
CA ARG A 25 11.03 -22.99 15.72
C ARG A 25 12.27 -23.48 14.95
N LYS A 26 13.42 -22.83 15.12
CA LYS A 26 14.69 -23.27 14.54
C LYS A 26 15.02 -24.71 14.96
N ARG A 27 15.02 -24.99 16.26
CA ARG A 27 15.30 -26.35 16.80
C ARG A 27 14.32 -27.41 16.29
N VAL A 28 13.04 -27.05 16.18
CA VAL A 28 12.01 -27.94 15.62
C VAL A 28 12.30 -28.26 14.16
N TRP A 29 12.68 -27.28 13.34
CA TRP A 29 13.04 -27.53 11.95
C TRP A 29 14.30 -28.39 11.81
N GLU A 30 15.29 -28.18 12.68
CA GLU A 30 16.50 -29.01 12.76
C GLU A 30 16.18 -30.45 13.15
N SER A 31 15.21 -30.69 14.05
CA SER A 31 14.77 -32.05 14.39
C SER A 31 14.05 -32.75 13.24
N TYR A 32 13.55 -32.02 12.24
CA TYR A 32 13.05 -32.57 10.97
C TYR A 32 14.14 -32.73 9.90
N GLY A 33 15.42 -32.56 10.28
CA GLY A 33 16.57 -32.74 9.41
C GLY A 33 16.86 -31.55 8.48
N ALA A 34 16.30 -30.36 8.75
CA ALA A 34 16.68 -29.15 8.04
C ALA A 34 17.93 -28.52 8.68
N ASN A 35 18.93 -28.21 7.87
CA ASN A 35 20.01 -27.31 8.22
C ASN A 35 19.53 -25.85 8.10
N VAL A 36 19.37 -25.17 9.23
CA VAL A 36 18.86 -23.79 9.30
C VAL A 36 19.98 -22.85 9.73
N VAL A 37 20.43 -22.00 8.81
CA VAL A 37 21.43 -20.96 9.05
C VAL A 37 20.72 -19.63 9.26
N ILE A 38 21.14 -18.89 10.29
CA ILE A 38 20.70 -17.52 10.52
C ILE A 38 21.78 -16.59 10.00
N SER A 39 21.46 -15.83 8.97
CA SER A 39 22.34 -14.82 8.39
C SER A 39 21.98 -13.43 8.91
N THR A 40 22.99 -12.61 9.15
CA THR A 40 22.83 -11.18 9.48
C THR A 40 23.31 -10.28 8.34
N ALA A 41 23.47 -10.82 7.14
CA ALA A 41 23.85 -10.07 5.97
C ALA A 41 22.78 -9.03 5.61
N ASP A 42 23.21 -7.78 5.41
CA ASP A 42 22.29 -6.67 5.10
C ASP A 42 21.89 -6.68 3.62
N ILE A 43 20.71 -7.22 3.34
CA ILE A 43 20.15 -7.33 1.98
C ILE A 43 19.83 -5.98 1.33
N THR A 44 19.92 -4.86 2.08
CA THR A 44 19.76 -3.52 1.52
C THR A 44 21.03 -3.01 0.81
N THR A 45 22.13 -3.76 0.93
CA THR A 45 23.44 -3.45 0.33
C THR A 45 23.85 -4.51 -0.70
N GLU A 46 24.66 -4.11 -1.67
CA GLU A 46 25.18 -5.02 -2.68
C GLU A 46 26.05 -6.12 -2.06
N GLU A 47 26.89 -5.76 -1.10
CA GLU A 47 27.78 -6.66 -0.37
C GLU A 47 26.99 -7.69 0.44
N GLY A 48 25.94 -7.25 1.15
CA GLY A 48 25.13 -8.15 1.96
C GLY A 48 24.30 -9.12 1.13
N VAL A 49 23.79 -8.72 -0.03
CA VAL A 49 23.11 -9.67 -0.94
C VAL A 49 24.10 -10.70 -1.50
N LYS A 50 25.30 -10.29 -1.92
CA LYS A 50 26.33 -11.24 -2.38
C LYS A 50 26.73 -12.21 -1.27
N GLN A 51 26.94 -11.70 -0.06
CA GLN A 51 27.24 -12.53 1.11
C GLN A 51 26.14 -13.55 1.36
N LEU A 52 24.87 -13.13 1.42
CA LEU A 52 23.74 -14.02 1.64
C LEU A 52 23.66 -15.14 0.59
N LEU A 53 23.85 -14.80 -0.69
CA LEU A 53 23.80 -15.79 -1.78
C LEU A 53 25.00 -16.73 -1.75
N ASN A 54 26.18 -16.27 -1.31
CA ASN A 54 27.35 -17.14 -1.11
C ASN A 54 27.12 -18.11 0.05
N GLU A 55 26.68 -17.62 1.21
CA GLU A 55 26.33 -18.45 2.37
C GLU A 55 25.31 -19.53 1.99
N ALA A 56 24.30 -19.17 1.20
CA ALA A 56 23.32 -20.13 0.72
C ALA A 56 23.92 -21.16 -0.26
N ASN A 57 24.76 -20.72 -1.21
CA ASN A 57 25.42 -21.60 -2.18
C ASN A 57 26.45 -22.55 -1.55
N GLU A 58 27.06 -22.20 -0.41
CA GLU A 58 27.91 -23.10 0.37
C GLU A 58 27.14 -24.31 0.91
N LEU A 59 25.85 -24.14 1.24
CA LEU A 59 24.98 -25.24 1.64
C LEU A 59 24.47 -26.05 0.43
N GLY A 60 24.41 -25.44 -0.75
CA GLY A 60 24.02 -26.05 -2.02
C GLY A 60 23.37 -25.04 -2.97
N PRO A 61 23.12 -25.42 -4.23
CA PRO A 61 22.63 -24.47 -5.23
C PRO A 61 21.31 -23.80 -4.81
N VAL A 62 21.28 -22.47 -4.83
CA VAL A 62 20.07 -21.69 -4.51
C VAL A 62 18.97 -22.02 -5.51
N SER A 63 17.92 -22.68 -5.02
CA SER A 63 16.75 -23.05 -5.82
C SER A 63 15.56 -22.11 -5.59
N THR A 64 15.56 -21.37 -4.49
CA THR A 64 14.40 -20.59 -4.05
C THR A 64 14.84 -19.35 -3.28
N ILE A 65 14.28 -18.20 -3.65
CA ILE A 65 14.42 -16.92 -2.94
C ILE A 65 13.02 -16.43 -2.57
N PHE A 66 12.86 -16.05 -1.31
CA PHE A 66 11.64 -15.44 -0.77
C PHE A 66 11.99 -14.11 -0.10
N ASN A 67 11.48 -12.98 -0.60
CA ASN A 67 11.60 -11.69 0.10
C ASN A 67 10.35 -11.40 0.92
N LEU A 68 10.46 -11.56 2.25
CA LEU A 68 9.43 -11.23 3.23
C LEU A 68 9.82 -10.01 4.09
N ALA A 69 10.96 -9.38 3.79
CA ALA A 69 11.49 -8.31 4.61
C ALA A 69 10.63 -7.05 4.52
N VAL A 70 10.48 -6.37 5.64
CA VAL A 70 9.61 -5.19 5.76
C VAL A 70 10.08 -4.30 6.89
N VAL A 71 9.99 -2.99 6.65
CA VAL A 71 10.04 -1.93 7.66
C VAL A 71 8.85 -1.01 7.35
N LEU A 72 7.98 -0.83 8.34
CA LEU A 72 6.84 0.09 8.23
C LEU A 72 7.22 1.47 8.76
N LYS A 73 6.73 2.49 8.05
CA LYS A 73 6.92 3.92 8.35
C LYS A 73 5.62 4.64 8.01
N ASP A 74 4.56 4.19 8.67
CA ASP A 74 3.20 4.60 8.36
C ASP A 74 2.98 6.03 8.87
N ALA A 75 2.55 6.90 7.97
CA ALA A 75 2.22 8.29 8.24
C ALA A 75 1.45 8.87 7.06
N LEU A 76 0.54 9.82 7.33
CA LEU A 76 -0.07 10.62 6.27
C LEU A 76 1.01 11.28 5.41
N PHE A 77 0.73 11.47 4.13
CA PHE A 77 1.70 11.96 3.16
C PHE A 77 2.36 13.29 3.58
N GLU A 78 1.60 14.20 4.18
CA GLU A 78 2.10 15.48 4.72
C GLU A 78 3.11 15.34 5.87
N ASN A 79 3.17 14.17 6.51
CA ASN A 79 4.07 13.85 7.61
C ASN A 79 5.16 12.84 7.19
N GLN A 80 5.22 12.45 5.91
CA GLN A 80 6.25 11.55 5.40
C GLN A 80 7.55 12.31 5.13
N THR A 81 8.68 11.64 5.34
CA THR A 81 10.02 12.15 5.01
C THR A 81 10.70 11.28 3.95
N GLU A 82 11.73 11.81 3.30
CA GLU A 82 12.54 11.01 2.36
C GLU A 82 13.17 9.80 3.06
N GLU A 83 13.56 9.95 4.32
CA GLU A 83 14.11 8.89 5.16
C GLU A 83 13.10 7.77 5.40
N ASP A 84 11.81 8.09 5.55
CA ASP A 84 10.74 7.09 5.69
C ASP A 84 10.57 6.27 4.42
N PHE A 85 10.64 6.92 3.24
CA PHE A 85 10.65 6.25 1.95
C PHE A 85 11.88 5.35 1.78
N LYS A 86 13.09 5.84 2.10
CA LYS A 86 14.33 5.05 2.07
C LYS A 86 14.25 3.84 2.99
N ALA A 87 13.72 4.02 4.21
CA ALA A 87 13.58 2.96 5.20
C ALA A 87 12.61 1.86 4.74
N SER A 88 11.49 2.22 4.12
CA SER A 88 10.53 1.26 3.56
C SER A 88 11.09 0.55 2.32
N ALA A 89 11.77 1.30 1.44
CA ALA A 89 12.35 0.83 0.19
C ALA A 89 13.50 -0.19 0.39
N GLY A 90 14.36 0.05 1.38
CA GLY A 90 15.54 -0.78 1.69
C GLY A 90 15.27 -2.30 1.63
N PRO A 91 14.46 -2.85 2.55
CA PRO A 91 14.20 -4.29 2.61
C PRO A 91 13.32 -4.82 1.46
N LYS A 92 12.64 -3.92 0.73
CA LYS A 92 11.67 -4.28 -0.31
C LYS A 92 12.24 -4.01 -1.70
N SER A 93 12.03 -2.81 -2.23
CA SER A 93 12.40 -2.46 -3.61
C SER A 93 13.91 -2.59 -3.85
N ILE A 94 14.75 -2.02 -2.97
CA ILE A 94 16.21 -2.04 -3.11
C ILE A 94 16.73 -3.48 -3.00
N ALA A 95 16.35 -4.20 -1.93
CA ALA A 95 16.77 -5.58 -1.75
C ALA A 95 16.31 -6.49 -2.89
N THR A 96 15.09 -6.30 -3.41
CA THR A 96 14.57 -7.10 -4.53
C THR A 96 15.31 -6.83 -5.83
N ALA A 97 15.66 -5.57 -6.10
CA ALA A 97 16.48 -5.22 -7.26
C ALA A 97 17.89 -5.84 -7.18
N LEU A 98 18.51 -5.83 -6.01
CA LEU A 98 19.81 -6.47 -5.79
C LEU A 98 19.71 -8.00 -5.88
N LEU A 99 18.68 -8.61 -5.29
CA LEU A 99 18.42 -10.05 -5.39
C LEU A 99 18.16 -10.46 -6.84
N ASP A 100 17.41 -9.67 -7.61
CA ASP A 100 17.20 -9.90 -9.04
C ASP A 100 18.56 -9.90 -9.79
N LYS A 101 19.32 -8.80 -9.68
CA LYS A 101 20.64 -8.62 -10.31
C LYS A 101 21.58 -9.79 -10.02
N TYR A 102 21.74 -10.15 -8.75
CA TYR A 102 22.72 -11.16 -8.34
C TYR A 102 22.24 -12.60 -8.51
N SER A 103 20.93 -12.87 -8.37
CA SER A 103 20.41 -14.22 -8.61
C SER A 103 20.57 -14.66 -10.06
N ARG A 104 20.50 -13.74 -11.02
CA ARG A 104 20.74 -14.01 -12.46
C ARG A 104 22.14 -14.59 -12.73
N ILE A 105 23.12 -14.21 -11.92
CA ILE A 105 24.53 -14.59 -12.10
C ILE A 105 24.91 -15.74 -11.16
N MET A 106 24.45 -15.69 -9.91
CA MET A 106 24.89 -16.58 -8.82
C MET A 106 23.95 -17.76 -8.56
N CYS A 107 22.74 -17.77 -9.15
CA CYS A 107 21.72 -18.78 -8.87
C CYS A 107 21.18 -19.42 -10.17
N PRO A 108 22.00 -20.10 -10.98
CA PRO A 108 21.56 -20.69 -12.26
C PRO A 108 20.53 -21.81 -12.13
N LYS A 109 20.31 -22.33 -10.91
CA LYS A 109 19.31 -23.37 -10.61
C LYS A 109 18.07 -22.82 -9.89
N LEU A 110 17.89 -21.50 -9.89
CA LEU A 110 16.74 -20.85 -9.26
C LEU A 110 15.43 -21.29 -9.94
N LYS A 111 14.47 -21.74 -9.14
CA LYS A 111 13.15 -22.20 -9.56
C LYS A 111 12.02 -21.30 -9.06
N HIS A 112 12.23 -20.65 -7.92
CA HIS A 112 11.26 -19.76 -7.30
C HIS A 112 11.95 -18.45 -6.89
N PHE A 113 11.43 -17.33 -7.38
CA PHE A 113 11.76 -15.99 -6.90
C PHE A 113 10.44 -15.38 -6.48
N VAL A 114 10.19 -15.29 -5.18
CA VAL A 114 8.88 -14.94 -4.64
C VAL A 114 9.03 -13.74 -3.73
N ILE A 115 8.20 -12.73 -3.93
CA ILE A 115 8.15 -11.56 -3.06
C ILE A 115 6.75 -11.44 -2.45
N PHE A 116 6.70 -11.05 -1.18
CA PHE A 116 5.42 -10.76 -0.52
C PHE A 116 5.14 -9.26 -0.67
N SER A 117 4.21 -8.97 -1.58
CA SER A 117 3.55 -7.68 -1.72
C SER A 117 2.39 -7.58 -0.73
N SER A 118 1.56 -6.55 -0.88
CA SER A 118 0.40 -6.30 -0.03
C SER A 118 -0.72 -5.65 -0.84
N VAL A 119 -1.97 -5.90 -0.43
CA VAL A 119 -3.14 -5.16 -0.94
C VAL A 119 -3.01 -3.64 -0.76
N SER A 120 -2.19 -3.16 0.17
CA SER A 120 -1.88 -1.72 0.30
C SER A 120 -1.22 -1.15 -0.97
N CYS A 121 -0.54 -1.99 -1.76
CA CYS A 121 -0.04 -1.63 -3.10
C CYS A 121 -1.18 -1.64 -4.13
N GLY A 122 -1.84 -2.80 -4.30
CA GLY A 122 -2.82 -3.00 -5.37
C GLY A 122 -4.13 -2.22 -5.20
N ARG A 123 -4.50 -1.85 -3.97
CA ARG A 123 -5.76 -1.15 -3.64
C ARG A 123 -5.59 0.16 -2.89
N GLY A 124 -4.38 0.44 -2.41
CA GLY A 124 -4.10 1.59 -1.55
C GLY A 124 -4.48 1.33 -0.09
N ASN A 125 -3.70 1.91 0.82
CA ASN A 125 -4.04 2.02 2.23
C ASN A 125 -3.58 3.39 2.74
N ALA A 126 -4.43 4.04 3.54
CA ALA A 126 -4.11 5.36 4.06
C ALA A 126 -2.86 5.31 4.94
N GLY A 127 -2.00 6.33 4.81
CA GLY A 127 -0.75 6.41 5.56
C GLY A 127 0.37 5.47 5.11
N GLN A 128 0.14 4.64 4.08
CA GLN A 128 1.11 3.64 3.62
C GLN A 128 1.64 3.93 2.21
N THR A 129 1.76 5.21 1.82
CA THR A 129 2.24 5.60 0.48
C THR A 129 3.65 5.06 0.18
N ASN A 130 4.57 5.15 1.15
CA ASN A 130 5.93 4.63 1.03
C ASN A 130 5.99 3.10 0.90
N TYR A 131 5.15 2.39 1.66
CA TYR A 131 5.02 0.94 1.65
C TYR A 131 4.36 0.44 0.37
N GLY A 132 3.29 1.10 -0.09
CA GLY A 132 2.63 0.84 -1.37
C GLY A 132 3.62 0.99 -2.53
N MET A 133 4.36 2.11 -2.58
CA MET A 133 5.41 2.33 -3.57
C MET A 133 6.48 1.23 -3.55
N SER A 134 7.00 0.89 -2.37
CA SER A 134 8.06 -0.11 -2.22
C SER A 134 7.63 -1.50 -2.69
N ASN A 135 6.37 -1.87 -2.44
CA ASN A 135 5.78 -3.10 -2.95
C ASN A 135 5.55 -3.07 -4.47
N SER A 136 5.03 -1.96 -5.00
CA SER A 136 4.80 -1.77 -6.44
C SER A 136 6.08 -1.94 -7.25
N VAL A 137 7.20 -1.40 -6.77
CA VAL A 137 8.50 -1.60 -7.45
C VAL A 137 8.90 -3.08 -7.49
N MET A 138 8.66 -3.85 -6.44
CA MET A 138 8.95 -5.30 -6.44
C MET A 138 8.08 -6.06 -7.45
N GLU A 139 6.83 -5.66 -7.60
CA GLU A 139 5.90 -6.22 -8.59
C GLU A 139 6.39 -5.97 -10.02
N ARG A 140 6.82 -4.74 -10.34
CA ARG A 140 7.39 -4.40 -11.66
C ARG A 140 8.66 -5.21 -11.95
N ILE A 141 9.52 -5.41 -10.96
CA ILE A 141 10.70 -6.29 -11.10
C ILE A 141 10.27 -7.74 -11.42
N CYS A 142 9.21 -8.23 -10.77
CA CYS A 142 8.68 -9.58 -11.04
C CYS A 142 8.09 -9.70 -12.45
N GLU A 143 7.38 -8.69 -12.94
CA GLU A 143 6.88 -8.65 -14.32
C GLU A 143 8.02 -8.70 -15.34
N ILE A 144 9.07 -7.88 -15.15
CA ILE A 144 10.24 -7.86 -16.03
C ILE A 144 10.92 -9.23 -16.04
N ARG A 145 11.24 -9.79 -14.86
CA ARG A 145 11.83 -11.14 -14.74
C ARG A 145 10.98 -12.19 -15.45
N HIS A 146 9.67 -12.15 -15.25
CA HIS A 146 8.74 -13.10 -15.86
C HIS A 146 8.72 -12.99 -17.38
N SER A 147 8.73 -11.76 -17.92
CA SER A 147 8.78 -11.50 -19.37
C SER A 147 10.06 -12.05 -20.02
N GLU A 148 11.15 -12.15 -19.26
CA GLU A 148 12.43 -12.73 -19.67
C GLU A 148 12.50 -14.25 -19.44
N GLY A 149 11.40 -14.88 -19.02
CA GLY A 149 11.32 -16.32 -18.76
C GLY A 149 11.99 -16.77 -17.46
N LEU A 150 12.36 -15.84 -16.58
CA LEU A 150 12.91 -16.14 -15.26
C LEU A 150 11.80 -16.39 -14.24
N PRO A 151 12.05 -17.19 -13.18
CA PRO A 151 11.08 -17.36 -12.11
C PRO A 151 10.85 -16.02 -11.42
N ALA A 152 9.58 -15.69 -11.21
CA ALA A 152 9.11 -14.50 -10.50
C ALA A 152 7.64 -14.67 -10.07
N LEU A 153 7.32 -14.29 -8.84
CA LEU A 153 5.97 -14.25 -8.30
C LEU A 153 5.88 -13.18 -7.21
N ALA A 154 5.02 -12.19 -7.41
CA ALA A 154 4.60 -11.24 -6.40
C ALA A 154 3.22 -11.65 -5.86
N VAL A 155 3.09 -11.79 -4.54
CA VAL A 155 1.81 -12.10 -3.90
C VAL A 155 1.34 -10.90 -3.08
N GLU A 156 0.26 -10.26 -3.51
CA GLU A 156 -0.43 -9.22 -2.76
C GLU A 156 -1.28 -9.85 -1.65
N TRP A 157 -0.73 -9.89 -0.44
CA TRP A 157 -1.47 -10.40 0.71
C TRP A 157 -2.39 -9.32 1.32
N GLY A 158 -3.60 -9.73 1.69
CA GLY A 158 -4.46 -9.00 2.62
C GLY A 158 -3.90 -9.02 4.05
N ALA A 159 -4.71 -8.61 5.03
CA ALA A 159 -4.35 -8.75 6.44
C ALA A 159 -4.07 -10.23 6.78
N VAL A 160 -2.89 -10.53 7.32
CA VAL A 160 -2.52 -11.90 7.75
C VAL A 160 -2.69 -12.01 9.26
N GLY A 161 -3.48 -12.97 9.73
CA GLY A 161 -3.71 -13.23 11.16
C GLY A 161 -2.68 -14.16 11.79
N GLU A 162 -2.81 -14.35 13.10
CA GLU A 162 -2.08 -15.32 13.95
C GLU A 162 -0.57 -15.05 14.15
N VAL A 163 0.13 -14.50 13.14
CA VAL A 163 1.55 -14.15 13.18
C VAL A 163 1.85 -12.91 12.35
N GLY A 164 2.97 -12.24 12.64
CA GLY A 164 3.47 -11.11 11.86
C GLY A 164 2.86 -9.78 12.29
N LEU A 165 3.12 -8.73 11.49
CA LEU A 165 2.88 -7.33 11.86
C LEU A 165 1.45 -7.06 12.32
N VAL A 166 0.45 -7.61 11.63
CA VAL A 166 -0.97 -7.40 11.96
C VAL A 166 -1.35 -8.09 13.27
N ALA A 167 -0.85 -9.30 13.51
CA ALA A 167 -1.11 -10.00 14.76
C ALA A 167 -0.41 -9.34 15.96
N ASP A 168 0.80 -8.77 15.75
CA ASP A 168 1.53 -8.02 16.79
C ASP A 168 0.83 -6.69 17.14
N MET A 169 0.01 -6.14 16.24
CA MET A 169 -0.80 -4.92 16.46
C MET A 169 -2.19 -5.22 17.04
N ALA A 170 -2.69 -6.45 16.94
CA ALA A 170 -4.01 -6.82 17.43
C ALA A 170 -3.97 -7.08 18.95
N GLU A 171 -4.38 -6.10 19.75
CA GLU A 171 -4.65 -6.33 21.18
C GLU A 171 -5.95 -7.16 21.34
N ASP A 172 -5.91 -8.16 22.23
CA ASP A 172 -7.08 -8.90 22.73
C ASP A 172 -7.95 -9.69 21.72
N ASN A 173 -7.36 -10.35 20.71
CA ASN A 173 -8.06 -11.26 19.77
C ASN A 173 -9.27 -10.61 19.05
N GLN A 174 -9.33 -9.29 18.96
CA GLN A 174 -10.38 -8.63 18.21
C GLN A 174 -10.10 -8.73 16.70
N GLU A 175 -11.15 -9.03 15.94
CA GLU A 175 -11.08 -9.14 14.48
C GLU A 175 -10.95 -7.74 13.87
N VAL A 176 -9.71 -7.34 13.57
CA VAL A 176 -9.42 -6.02 12.98
C VAL A 176 -9.59 -6.06 11.46
N VAL A 177 -10.35 -5.11 10.92
CA VAL A 177 -10.51 -4.92 9.48
C VAL A 177 -9.49 -3.90 8.98
N ILE A 178 -8.46 -4.34 8.26
CA ILE A 178 -7.39 -3.45 7.73
C ILE A 178 -7.56 -3.32 6.22
N GLY A 179 -7.69 -2.08 5.73
CA GLY A 179 -7.80 -1.82 4.28
C GLY A 179 -8.98 -2.54 3.60
N GLY A 180 -10.07 -2.78 4.32
CA GLY A 180 -11.23 -3.53 3.81
C GLY A 180 -11.05 -5.05 3.78
N THR A 181 -9.99 -5.58 4.39
CA THR A 181 -9.72 -7.02 4.49
C THR A 181 -9.84 -7.51 5.92
N LEU A 182 -10.35 -8.73 6.09
CA LEU A 182 -10.30 -9.48 7.34
C LEU A 182 -8.97 -10.24 7.44
N GLN A 183 -8.59 -10.57 8.67
CA GLN A 183 -7.40 -11.36 8.94
C GLN A 183 -7.52 -12.77 8.34
N GLN A 184 -6.73 -13.05 7.32
CA GLN A 184 -6.60 -14.36 6.71
C GLN A 184 -5.75 -15.27 7.61
N LYS A 185 -6.31 -16.42 8.00
CA LYS A 185 -5.62 -17.40 8.86
C LYS A 185 -4.39 -17.98 8.16
N ILE A 186 -3.33 -18.26 8.91
CA ILE A 186 -2.05 -18.76 8.37
C ILE A 186 -2.22 -20.10 7.65
N GLY A 187 -3.12 -20.96 8.14
CA GLY A 187 -3.42 -22.24 7.50
C GLY A 187 -3.93 -22.04 6.08
N ASN A 188 -4.82 -21.07 5.87
CA ASN A 188 -5.36 -20.74 4.56
C ASN A 188 -4.33 -20.01 3.69
N CYS A 189 -3.52 -19.09 4.25
CA CYS A 189 -2.41 -18.48 3.51
C CYS A 189 -1.44 -19.55 2.97
N LEU A 190 -1.11 -20.57 3.77
CA LEU A 190 -0.19 -21.65 3.38
C LEU A 190 -0.79 -22.61 2.35
N GLU A 191 -2.10 -22.84 2.41
CA GLU A 191 -2.84 -23.63 1.41
C GLU A 191 -2.86 -22.91 0.07
N ILE A 192 -3.27 -21.64 0.05
CA ILE A 192 -3.30 -20.83 -1.18
C ILE A 192 -1.88 -20.64 -1.74
N LEU A 193 -0.86 -20.49 -0.89
CA LEU A 193 0.51 -20.37 -1.37
C LEU A 193 0.97 -21.59 -2.18
N ASP A 194 0.45 -22.80 -1.91
CA ASP A 194 0.77 -23.96 -2.75
C ASP A 194 0.23 -23.80 -4.18
N ASP A 195 -1.03 -23.36 -4.30
CA ASP A 195 -1.65 -23.12 -5.60
C ASP A 195 -0.93 -21.98 -6.34
N LEU A 196 -0.62 -20.88 -5.64
CA LEU A 196 0.06 -19.72 -6.22
C LEU A 196 1.50 -20.03 -6.65
N LEU A 197 2.20 -20.98 -6.01
CA LEU A 197 3.55 -21.39 -6.41
C LEU A 197 3.58 -22.34 -7.61
N THR A 198 2.46 -23.02 -7.92
CA THR A 198 2.38 -23.96 -9.04
C THR A 198 1.93 -23.32 -10.34
N GLN A 199 1.20 -22.20 -10.27
CA GLN A 199 0.86 -21.42 -11.46
C GLN A 199 2.11 -20.72 -12.04
N LYS A 200 2.17 -20.62 -13.36
CA LYS A 200 3.29 -20.00 -14.10
C LYS A 200 2.84 -18.89 -15.05
N LYS A 201 1.57 -18.49 -14.98
CA LYS A 201 0.97 -17.61 -15.98
C LYS A 201 1.01 -16.14 -15.54
N HIS A 202 0.89 -15.90 -14.24
CA HIS A 202 0.70 -14.57 -13.69
C HIS A 202 1.88 -14.23 -12.77
N PRO A 203 2.67 -13.19 -13.09
CA PRO A 203 3.78 -12.76 -12.23
C PRO A 203 3.30 -12.06 -10.96
N ILE A 204 2.04 -11.59 -10.94
CA ILE A 204 1.41 -10.92 -9.81
C ILE A 204 0.08 -11.60 -9.55
N VAL A 205 -0.17 -11.93 -8.29
CA VAL A 205 -1.40 -12.57 -7.81
C VAL A 205 -1.80 -11.94 -6.48
N SER A 206 -3.08 -12.05 -6.12
CA SER A 206 -3.63 -11.42 -4.91
C SER A 206 -4.42 -12.45 -4.09
N SER A 207 -4.28 -12.40 -2.77
CA SER A 207 -5.03 -13.25 -1.84
C SER A 207 -5.43 -12.44 -0.62
N MET A 208 -6.73 -12.37 -0.34
CA MET A 208 -7.27 -11.66 0.80
C MET A 208 -8.64 -12.22 1.19
N VAL A 209 -9.02 -12.03 2.45
CA VAL A 209 -10.40 -12.22 2.89
C VAL A 209 -11.10 -10.87 2.86
N VAL A 210 -12.10 -10.71 2.01
CA VAL A 210 -12.83 -9.44 1.90
C VAL A 210 -13.78 -9.31 3.07
N ALA A 211 -13.76 -8.16 3.76
CA ALA A 211 -14.75 -7.86 4.78
C ALA A 211 -16.11 -7.63 4.10
N GLU A 212 -17.14 -8.38 4.49
CA GLU A 212 -18.49 -8.16 3.98
C GLU A 212 -19.00 -6.77 4.39
N LYS A 213 -19.64 -6.05 3.45
CA LYS A 213 -20.48 -4.89 3.79
C LYS A 213 -21.68 -5.43 4.56
N ARG A 214 -21.62 -5.46 5.90
CA ARG A 214 -22.79 -5.80 6.72
C ARG A 214 -23.89 -4.78 6.44
N ALA A 215 -24.86 -5.15 5.61
CA ALA A 215 -26.12 -4.44 5.50
C ALA A 215 -26.84 -4.60 6.85
N SER A 216 -26.69 -3.60 7.72
CA SER A 216 -27.52 -3.34 8.90
C SER A 216 -28.12 -4.59 9.56
N SER A 217 -27.29 -5.48 10.09
CA SER A 217 -27.73 -6.59 10.94
C SER A 217 -27.53 -6.21 12.41
N SER A 218 -28.59 -6.39 13.18
CA SER A 218 -28.94 -5.91 14.53
C SER A 218 -27.98 -6.19 15.71
N ASN A 219 -26.69 -6.46 15.47
CA ASN A 219 -25.63 -6.59 16.48
C ASN A 219 -24.39 -5.72 16.15
N ALA A 220 -24.52 -4.73 15.26
CA ALA A 220 -23.46 -3.74 15.06
C ALA A 220 -23.32 -2.90 16.34
N GLY A 221 -22.10 -2.81 16.87
CA GLY A 221 -21.78 -1.81 17.89
C GLY A 221 -22.23 -0.43 17.41
N THR A 222 -22.59 0.43 18.34
CA THR A 222 -22.96 1.81 18.02
C THR A 222 -21.79 2.52 17.34
N ILE A 223 -22.07 3.63 16.63
CA ILE A 223 -21.02 4.54 16.09
C ILE A 223 -19.94 4.82 17.15
N VAL A 224 -20.37 4.95 18.40
CA VAL A 224 -19.53 5.21 19.55
C VAL A 224 -18.60 4.04 19.85
N ASP A 225 -19.13 2.81 19.87
CA ASP A 225 -18.37 1.58 20.12
C ASP A 225 -17.27 1.37 19.07
N THR A 226 -17.58 1.66 17.80
CA THR A 226 -16.61 1.57 16.72
C THR A 226 -15.46 2.55 16.90
N VAL A 227 -15.73 3.80 17.27
CA VAL A 227 -14.69 4.82 17.50
C VAL A 227 -13.86 4.51 18.76
N ILE A 228 -14.48 3.97 19.81
CA ILE A 228 -13.78 3.50 21.02
C ILE A 228 -12.77 2.42 20.69
N ASN A 229 -13.16 1.45 19.86
CA ASN A 229 -12.26 0.37 19.46
C ASN A 229 -11.07 0.90 18.66
N ILE A 230 -11.27 1.85 17.75
CA ILE A 230 -10.18 2.46 16.96
C ILE A 230 -9.23 3.25 17.87
N LEU A 231 -9.75 3.94 18.89
CA LEU A 231 -8.94 4.68 19.86
C LEU A 231 -8.30 3.79 20.94
N GLY A 232 -8.55 2.47 20.95
CA GLY A 232 -8.04 1.55 21.96
C GLY A 232 -8.59 1.83 23.37
N LEU A 233 -9.77 2.44 23.48
CA LEU A 233 -10.37 2.84 24.76
C LEU A 233 -11.22 1.68 25.31
N ARG A 234 -11.22 1.49 26.64
CA ARG A 234 -11.87 0.32 27.28
C ARG A 234 -13.34 0.51 27.65
N ASP A 235 -13.74 1.71 28.07
CA ASP A 235 -15.13 2.04 28.43
C ASP A 235 -15.37 3.56 28.37
N LEU A 236 -16.53 3.99 27.89
CA LEU A 236 -16.99 5.38 27.91
C LEU A 236 -17.16 5.94 29.32
N LYS A 237 -17.42 5.07 30.31
CA LYS A 237 -17.75 5.50 31.67
C LYS A 237 -16.63 6.28 32.37
N THR A 238 -15.39 6.11 31.90
CA THR A 238 -14.22 6.80 32.46
C THR A 238 -13.79 8.03 31.65
N ILE A 239 -14.53 8.38 30.60
CA ILE A 239 -14.10 9.36 29.59
C ILE A 239 -15.11 10.50 29.50
N SER A 240 -14.59 11.73 29.39
CA SER A 240 -15.43 12.92 29.17
C SER A 240 -16.04 12.88 27.77
N LEU A 241 -17.38 12.87 27.70
CA LEU A 241 -18.13 12.86 26.43
C LEU A 241 -17.96 14.14 25.59
N HIS A 242 -17.48 15.23 26.20
CA HIS A 242 -17.30 16.53 25.57
C HIS A 242 -15.85 16.82 25.18
N SER A 243 -14.90 16.01 25.63
CA SER A 243 -13.51 16.10 25.17
C SER A 243 -13.44 15.69 23.71
N THR A 244 -12.58 16.39 22.96
CA THR A 244 -12.39 16.04 21.55
C THR A 244 -11.64 14.72 21.43
N LEU A 245 -11.86 13.97 20.34
CA LEU A 245 -11.12 12.73 20.11
C LEU A 245 -9.60 12.99 20.07
N ALA A 246 -9.17 14.17 19.59
CA ALA A 246 -7.77 14.60 19.60
C ALA A 246 -7.19 14.72 21.02
N GLU A 247 -7.96 15.28 21.96
CA GLU A 247 -7.57 15.33 23.39
C GLU A 247 -7.52 13.95 24.04
N LEU A 248 -8.26 12.99 23.50
CA LEU A 248 -8.32 11.60 23.95
C LEU A 248 -7.26 10.71 23.31
N GLY A 249 -6.31 11.28 22.57
CA GLY A 249 -5.18 10.55 21.99
C GLY A 249 -5.39 10.11 20.53
N MET A 250 -6.42 10.60 19.84
CA MET A 250 -6.59 10.38 18.41
C MET A 250 -5.44 11.03 17.63
N ASP A 251 -4.63 10.21 16.99
CA ASP A 251 -3.61 10.67 16.06
C ASP A 251 -4.14 10.82 14.62
N SER A 252 -3.29 11.27 13.71
CA SER A 252 -3.63 11.49 12.30
C SER A 252 -4.03 10.20 11.56
N MET A 253 -3.56 9.03 11.98
CA MET A 253 -3.87 7.74 11.36
C MET A 253 -5.23 7.22 11.85
N MET A 254 -5.44 7.24 13.17
CA MET A 254 -6.72 6.92 13.80
C MET A 254 -7.85 7.81 13.26
N ALA A 255 -7.57 9.10 13.03
CA ALA A 255 -8.55 10.01 12.43
C ALA A 255 -9.02 9.54 11.04
N VAL A 256 -8.11 9.04 10.20
CA VAL A 256 -8.46 8.51 8.88
C VAL A 256 -9.20 7.17 8.99
N GLU A 257 -8.78 6.31 9.91
CA GLU A 257 -9.47 5.04 10.16
C GLU A 257 -10.90 5.25 10.67
N ILE A 258 -11.10 6.20 11.60
CA ILE A 258 -12.41 6.63 12.08
C ILE A 258 -13.23 7.12 10.89
N LYS A 259 -12.70 8.04 10.08
CA LYS A 259 -13.41 8.57 8.90
C LYS A 259 -13.85 7.45 7.95
N GLN A 260 -12.92 6.58 7.53
CA GLN A 260 -13.22 5.49 6.59
C GLN A 260 -14.20 4.48 7.18
N THR A 261 -14.10 4.18 8.47
CA THR A 261 -14.98 3.23 9.12
C THR A 261 -16.39 3.80 9.26
N LEU A 262 -16.53 5.08 9.60
CA LEU A 262 -17.82 5.78 9.66
C LEU A 262 -18.49 5.84 8.27
N GLU A 263 -17.73 6.18 7.24
CA GLU A 263 -18.21 6.21 5.85
C GLU A 263 -18.65 4.81 5.39
N ARG A 264 -17.88 3.77 5.74
CA ARG A 264 -18.14 2.39 5.31
C ARG A 264 -19.28 1.69 6.05
N GLN A 265 -19.37 1.87 7.37
CA GLN A 265 -20.30 1.11 8.22
C GLN A 265 -21.61 1.84 8.50
N PHE A 266 -21.59 3.17 8.52
CA PHE A 266 -22.73 4.00 8.92
C PHE A 266 -23.13 5.01 7.83
N GLU A 267 -22.47 5.03 6.68
CA GLU A 267 -22.72 6.00 5.58
C GLU A 267 -22.61 7.47 6.06
N VAL A 268 -21.79 7.71 7.09
CA VAL A 268 -21.53 9.02 7.68
C VAL A 268 -20.28 9.61 7.04
N PHE A 269 -20.46 10.68 6.26
CA PHE A 269 -19.37 11.39 5.58
C PHE A 269 -18.97 12.64 6.37
N LEU A 270 -17.69 12.69 6.77
CA LEU A 270 -17.14 13.75 7.62
C LEU A 270 -15.87 14.33 7.01
N THR A 271 -15.65 15.63 7.16
CA THR A 271 -14.38 16.25 6.74
C THR A 271 -13.27 15.94 7.75
N PRO A 272 -11.98 16.04 7.35
CA PRO A 272 -10.86 15.91 8.30
C PRO A 272 -10.91 16.91 9.47
N GLN A 273 -11.59 18.05 9.29
CA GLN A 273 -11.78 19.04 10.35
C GLN A 273 -12.92 18.65 11.30
N ASP A 274 -13.98 18.04 10.78
CA ASP A 274 -15.07 17.49 11.60
C ASP A 274 -14.54 16.39 12.52
N ILE A 275 -13.70 15.50 12.00
CA ILE A 275 -13.07 14.42 12.78
C ILE A 275 -12.20 14.99 13.91
N ARG A 276 -11.37 16.01 13.63
CA ARG A 276 -10.51 16.64 14.66
C ARG A 276 -11.29 17.29 15.80
N SER A 277 -12.46 17.84 15.51
CA SER A 277 -13.35 18.47 16.50
C SER A 277 -14.47 17.54 16.99
N MET A 278 -14.37 16.25 16.66
CA MET A 278 -15.36 15.24 17.02
C MET A 278 -15.30 14.94 18.52
N THR A 279 -16.45 14.67 19.11
CA THR A 279 -16.59 14.26 20.52
C THR A 279 -17.50 13.05 20.60
N PHE A 280 -17.42 12.28 21.68
CA PHE A 280 -18.35 11.16 21.88
C PHE A 280 -19.82 11.61 22.00
N ALA A 281 -20.07 12.82 22.50
CA ALA A 281 -21.42 13.42 22.49
C ALA A 281 -21.95 13.61 21.06
N LYS A 282 -21.14 14.18 20.15
CA LYS A 282 -21.54 14.35 18.73
C LYS A 282 -21.76 12.99 18.04
N LEU A 283 -20.92 12.00 18.33
CA LEU A 283 -21.06 10.64 17.78
C LEU A 283 -22.36 9.97 18.26
N GLN A 284 -22.76 10.17 19.52
CA GLN A 284 -24.04 9.72 20.05
C GLN A 284 -25.23 10.41 19.36
N GLU A 285 -25.14 11.71 19.10
CA GLU A 285 -26.16 12.45 18.36
C GLU A 285 -26.33 11.93 16.93
N ILE A 286 -25.23 11.69 16.21
CA ILE A 286 -25.25 11.11 14.86
C ILE A 286 -25.90 9.72 14.89
N GLY A 287 -25.48 8.85 15.80
CA GLY A 287 -26.05 7.50 15.93
C GLY A 287 -27.54 7.49 16.32
N SER A 288 -28.00 8.50 17.06
CA SER A 288 -29.41 8.65 17.44
C SER A 288 -30.28 9.25 16.32
N SER A 289 -29.65 9.93 15.36
CA SER A 289 -30.32 10.59 14.23
C SER A 289 -30.64 9.60 13.11
N ASP A 290 -29.76 8.61 12.88
CA ASP A 290 -29.96 7.52 11.91
C ASP A 290 -31.21 6.65 12.21
N ASP A 291 -31.55 6.48 13.49
CA ASP A 291 -32.76 5.76 13.89
C ASP A 291 -34.06 6.55 13.61
N LYS A 292 -33.96 7.88 13.46
CA LYS A 292 -35.09 8.74 13.06
C LYS A 292 -35.19 8.92 11.54
N GLU A 293 -34.07 8.99 10.82
CA GLU A 293 -34.06 9.19 9.37
C GLU A 293 -34.48 7.94 8.58
N LYS A 294 -34.36 6.72 9.13
CA LYS A 294 -34.90 5.49 8.49
C LYS A 294 -36.43 5.45 8.31
N LYS A 295 -37.18 6.46 8.78
CA LYS A 295 -38.64 6.57 8.63
C LYS A 295 -39.13 7.74 7.77
N ALA A 296 -38.25 8.56 7.18
CA ALA A 296 -38.67 9.67 6.33
C ALA A 296 -38.02 9.57 4.95
N ASN A 297 -38.85 9.70 3.92
CA ASN A 297 -38.48 9.65 2.50
C ASN A 297 -37.22 10.46 2.18
N VAL A 298 -36.35 9.86 1.38
CA VAL A 298 -35.17 10.50 0.79
C VAL A 298 -35.63 11.55 -0.22
N GLU A 299 -35.67 12.81 0.18
CA GLU A 299 -35.58 13.94 -0.74
C GLU A 299 -34.10 14.31 -0.96
N PRO A 300 -33.70 14.70 -2.19
CA PRO A 300 -32.32 15.09 -2.47
C PRO A 300 -31.93 16.33 -1.64
N LYS A 301 -30.84 16.24 -0.88
CA LYS A 301 -30.29 17.39 -0.14
C LYS A 301 -29.97 18.54 -1.11
N SER A 302 -30.41 19.76 -0.75
CA SER A 302 -30.21 21.01 -1.49
C SER A 302 -28.75 21.28 -1.86
N ILE A 303 -28.53 21.85 -3.06
CA ILE A 303 -27.24 22.26 -3.65
C ILE A 303 -26.39 23.14 -2.71
N SER A 304 -27.00 23.78 -1.70
CA SER A 304 -26.31 24.59 -0.70
C SER A 304 -25.45 23.82 0.31
N GLN A 305 -25.45 22.48 0.29
CA GLN A 305 -24.68 21.63 1.20
C GLN A 305 -23.45 20.95 0.56
N VAL A 306 -23.11 21.27 -0.69
CA VAL A 306 -21.86 20.79 -1.29
C VAL A 306 -20.69 21.44 -0.53
N PRO A 307 -19.80 20.67 0.14
CA PRO A 307 -18.64 21.24 0.80
C PRO A 307 -17.85 22.08 -0.21
N GLU A 308 -17.43 23.29 0.14
CA GLU A 308 -16.68 24.21 -0.73
C GLU A 308 -15.48 23.50 -1.40
N VAL A 309 -14.90 22.53 -0.70
CA VAL A 309 -13.84 21.63 -1.17
C VAL A 309 -14.29 20.79 -2.38
N GLY A 310 -15.46 20.16 -2.33
CA GLY A 310 -15.99 19.33 -3.43
C GLY A 310 -16.24 20.13 -4.71
N LEU A 311 -16.73 21.37 -4.58
CA LEU A 311 -16.90 22.25 -5.73
C LEU A 311 -15.55 22.69 -6.33
N ARG A 312 -14.54 22.96 -5.49
CA ARG A 312 -13.17 23.27 -5.97
C ARG A 312 -12.53 22.09 -6.71
N TYR A 313 -12.73 20.86 -6.22
CA TYR A 313 -12.27 19.66 -6.94
C TYR A 313 -12.99 19.50 -8.28
N LEU A 314 -14.32 19.69 -8.30
CA LEU A 314 -15.10 19.60 -9.53
C LEU A 314 -14.68 20.66 -10.55
N ILE A 315 -14.45 21.90 -10.12
CA ILE A 315 -13.96 22.98 -11.00
C ILE A 315 -12.58 22.65 -11.56
N ARG A 316 -11.67 22.06 -10.75
CA ARG A 316 -10.35 21.63 -11.25
C ARG A 316 -10.44 20.46 -12.22
N ALA A 317 -11.41 19.55 -11.99
CA ALA A 317 -11.74 18.42 -12.84
C ALA A 317 -12.30 18.85 -14.23
N VAL A 318 -12.82 20.08 -14.32
CA VAL A 318 -13.17 20.70 -15.60
C VAL A 318 -11.88 21.25 -16.22
N GLY A 319 -11.19 20.40 -16.98
CA GLY A 319 -9.99 20.80 -17.73
C GLY A 319 -10.26 21.88 -18.77
N GLU A 320 -9.21 22.42 -19.38
CA GLU A 320 -9.33 23.44 -20.43
C GLU A 320 -9.50 22.80 -21.82
N GLU A 321 -10.53 23.22 -22.58
CA GLU A 321 -10.82 22.71 -23.93
C GLU A 321 -9.63 22.81 -24.89
N SER A 322 -8.81 23.86 -24.76
CA SER A 322 -7.59 24.09 -25.53
C SER A 322 -6.53 23.00 -25.30
N SER A 323 -6.49 22.42 -24.11
CA SER A 323 -5.54 21.38 -23.71
C SER A 323 -6.08 19.97 -23.93
N ALA A 324 -7.38 19.80 -24.09
CA ALA A 324 -8.05 18.50 -24.15
C ALA A 324 -7.65 17.61 -25.34
N TYR A 325 -6.97 18.19 -26.33
CA TYR A 325 -6.43 17.48 -27.49
C TYR A 325 -4.98 16.99 -27.29
N ASN A 326 -4.32 17.39 -26.20
CA ASN A 326 -2.94 17.02 -25.91
C ASN A 326 -2.91 15.88 -24.89
N SER A 327 -2.30 14.74 -25.26
CA SER A 327 -2.07 13.63 -24.34
C SER A 327 -0.91 13.86 -23.38
N VAL A 328 -0.03 14.83 -23.67
CA VAL A 328 1.10 15.18 -22.82
C VAL A 328 1.06 16.66 -22.51
N MET A 329 0.97 16.96 -21.23
CA MET A 329 0.98 18.32 -20.70
C MET A 329 2.27 18.56 -19.95
N ARG A 330 2.98 19.60 -20.36
CA ARG A 330 4.15 20.09 -19.63
C ARG A 330 3.64 20.98 -18.51
N MET A 331 3.93 20.57 -17.29
CA MET A 331 3.39 21.21 -16.09
C MET A 331 4.33 22.31 -15.58
N PRO A 332 3.80 23.30 -14.85
CA PRO A 332 4.61 24.35 -14.24
C PRO A 332 5.57 23.77 -13.20
N SER A 333 6.77 24.35 -13.07
CA SER A 333 7.85 23.86 -12.18
C SER A 333 8.55 24.99 -11.45
N LEU A 334 9.04 24.68 -10.25
CA LEU A 334 9.86 25.57 -9.43
C LEU A 334 11.25 25.78 -10.04
N CYS A 335 11.77 27.00 -9.93
CA CYS A 335 13.15 27.34 -10.26
C CYS A 335 13.99 27.58 -9.02
N GLU A 336 15.31 27.46 -9.16
CA GLU A 336 16.30 27.75 -8.10
C GLU A 336 16.13 29.16 -7.51
N ASN A 337 15.62 30.11 -8.29
CA ASN A 337 15.34 31.48 -7.86
C ASN A 337 13.96 31.67 -7.19
N GLY A 338 13.22 30.59 -6.94
CA GLY A 338 11.88 30.60 -6.33
C GLY A 338 10.73 31.00 -7.27
N SER A 339 11.00 31.29 -8.55
CA SER A 339 9.95 31.55 -9.56
C SER A 339 9.39 30.26 -10.14
N VAL A 340 8.18 30.32 -10.69
CA VAL A 340 7.54 29.20 -11.39
C VAL A 340 7.66 29.43 -12.90
N ILE A 341 8.18 28.44 -13.63
CA ILE A 341 8.13 28.41 -15.10
C ILE A 341 6.97 27.51 -15.50
N GLU A 342 6.05 28.03 -16.32
CA GLU A 342 4.84 27.32 -16.78
C GLU A 342 5.17 26.09 -17.63
N GLN A 343 6.25 26.14 -18.44
CA GLN A 343 6.64 25.06 -19.34
C GLN A 343 8.17 24.89 -19.40
N PRO A 344 8.79 24.26 -18.38
CA PRO A 344 10.24 24.13 -18.31
C PRO A 344 10.77 23.19 -19.40
N THR A 345 11.62 23.67 -20.31
CA THR A 345 12.31 22.85 -21.34
C THR A 345 13.77 22.56 -21.00
N THR A 346 14.33 23.21 -19.97
CA THR A 346 15.77 23.23 -19.67
C THR A 346 16.17 22.43 -18.42
N LYS A 347 15.23 21.80 -17.70
CA LYS A 347 15.53 20.99 -16.51
C LYS A 347 16.10 19.63 -16.91
N LEU A 348 17.10 19.17 -16.16
CA LEU A 348 17.84 17.92 -16.41
C LEU A 348 17.02 16.66 -16.08
N HIS A 349 16.20 16.71 -15.03
CA HIS A 349 15.39 15.58 -14.58
C HIS A 349 13.93 15.76 -15.01
N THR A 350 13.35 14.69 -15.54
CA THR A 350 11.96 14.65 -16.00
C THR A 350 11.17 13.66 -15.18
N LEU A 351 10.10 14.12 -14.55
CA LEU A 351 9.12 13.32 -13.83
C LEU A 351 7.88 13.14 -14.71
N PHE A 352 7.53 11.89 -14.99
CA PHE A 352 6.25 11.56 -15.63
C PHE A 352 5.19 11.32 -14.57
N VAL A 353 4.02 11.94 -14.75
CA VAL A 353 2.89 11.84 -13.83
C VAL A 353 1.66 11.37 -14.58
N ILE A 354 0.99 10.34 -14.06
CA ILE A 354 -0.29 9.87 -14.58
C ILE A 354 -1.38 10.49 -13.67
N PRO A 355 -2.38 11.19 -14.22
CA PRO A 355 -3.35 11.97 -13.46
C PRO A 355 -4.42 11.12 -12.73
N GLY A 356 -4.22 9.81 -12.62
CA GLY A 356 -5.15 8.92 -11.92
C GLY A 356 -6.51 8.82 -12.60
N LEU A 357 -7.56 8.68 -11.78
CA LEU A 357 -8.95 8.54 -12.24
C LEU A 357 -9.50 9.84 -12.83
N GLU A 358 -8.96 10.98 -12.40
CA GLU A 358 -9.35 12.31 -12.82
C GLU A 358 -9.01 12.55 -14.29
N GLY A 359 -7.96 11.89 -14.80
CA GLY A 359 -7.66 11.86 -16.23
C GLY A 359 -7.12 13.16 -16.84
N ILE A 360 -6.96 14.21 -16.05
CA ILE A 360 -6.55 15.55 -16.51
C ILE A 360 -5.30 16.06 -15.80
N SER A 361 -4.50 16.85 -16.50
CA SER A 361 -3.23 17.32 -15.94
C SER A 361 -3.36 18.44 -14.90
N SER A 362 -4.42 19.26 -14.96
CA SER A 362 -4.63 20.42 -14.06
C SER A 362 -4.61 20.03 -12.57
N MET A 363 -5.01 18.80 -12.25
CA MET A 363 -4.99 18.26 -10.90
C MET A 363 -3.57 18.18 -10.30
N MET A 364 -2.55 18.09 -11.15
CA MET A 364 -1.14 17.96 -10.75
C MET A 364 -0.44 19.32 -10.59
N GLU A 365 -1.06 20.42 -11.00
CA GLU A 365 -0.45 21.76 -10.95
C GLU A 365 -0.02 22.22 -9.54
N PRO A 366 -0.82 22.00 -8.46
CA PRO A 366 -0.38 22.37 -7.11
C PRO A 366 0.87 21.61 -6.66
N LEU A 367 1.07 20.39 -7.17
CA LEU A 367 2.27 19.60 -6.88
C LEU A 367 3.44 20.08 -7.73
N SER A 368 3.26 20.20 -9.04
CA SER A 368 4.34 20.49 -9.98
C SER A 368 5.02 21.84 -9.71
N LYS A 369 4.25 22.87 -9.31
CA LYS A 369 4.77 24.21 -8.97
C LYS A 369 5.78 24.22 -7.83
N ASN A 370 5.82 23.17 -7.01
CA ASN A 370 6.73 23.02 -5.89
C ASN A 370 7.94 22.11 -6.23
N LEU A 371 8.03 21.60 -7.46
CA LEU A 371 9.07 20.67 -7.88
C LEU A 371 10.11 21.35 -8.76
N ASP A 372 11.38 21.24 -8.38
CA ASP A 372 12.54 21.73 -9.15
C ASP A 372 12.96 20.75 -10.26
N MET A 373 11.99 20.30 -11.07
CA MET A 373 12.22 19.35 -12.17
C MET A 373 11.13 19.48 -13.23
N GLN A 374 11.42 19.00 -14.45
CA GLN A 374 10.44 18.99 -15.52
C GLN A 374 9.35 17.97 -15.20
N VAL A 375 8.10 18.42 -15.09
CA VAL A 375 6.97 17.53 -14.85
C VAL A 375 6.16 17.40 -16.15
N LEU A 376 6.04 16.18 -16.65
CA LEU A 376 5.21 15.84 -17.81
C LEU A 376 4.03 15.00 -17.33
N CYS A 377 2.82 15.52 -17.48
CA CYS A 377 1.60 14.80 -17.12
C CYS A 377 0.98 14.16 -18.36
N LEU A 378 0.71 12.86 -18.30
CA LEU A 378 0.06 12.09 -19.35
C LEU A 378 -1.47 12.13 -19.14
N GLN A 379 -2.16 13.08 -19.75
CA GLN A 379 -3.61 13.19 -19.60
C GLN A 379 -4.37 12.37 -20.65
N TYR A 380 -5.65 12.11 -20.41
CA TYR A 380 -6.54 11.51 -21.40
C TYR A 380 -6.90 12.59 -22.44
N ASP A 381 -6.58 12.34 -23.70
CA ASP A 381 -6.98 13.20 -24.80
C ASP A 381 -8.37 12.81 -25.34
N ILE A 382 -9.06 13.77 -25.96
CA ILE A 382 -10.40 13.55 -26.55
C ILE A 382 -10.32 12.85 -27.93
N VAL A 383 -9.14 12.77 -28.54
CA VAL A 383 -8.97 12.32 -29.93
C VAL A 383 -8.86 10.80 -30.01
N GLY A 384 -8.23 10.17 -29.02
CA GLY A 384 -8.25 8.74 -28.78
C GLY A 384 -9.45 8.38 -27.92
N THR A 385 -10.55 7.99 -28.54
CA THR A 385 -11.72 7.42 -27.85
C THR A 385 -11.39 6.02 -27.32
N SER A 386 -10.44 5.96 -26.38
CA SER A 386 -10.18 4.79 -25.58
C SER A 386 -11.39 4.61 -24.67
N THR A 387 -12.18 3.58 -24.94
CA THR A 387 -13.40 3.28 -24.16
C THR A 387 -13.14 2.28 -23.05
N THR A 388 -11.96 1.65 -23.07
CA THR A 388 -11.51 0.69 -22.05
C THR A 388 -10.24 1.16 -21.36
N ILE A 389 -10.01 0.66 -20.14
CA ILE A 389 -8.81 0.96 -19.35
C ILE A 389 -7.56 0.46 -20.10
N GLU A 390 -7.65 -0.66 -20.79
CA GLU A 390 -6.57 -1.24 -21.59
C GLU A 390 -6.17 -0.34 -22.76
N GLU A 391 -7.15 0.25 -23.46
CA GLU A 391 -6.91 1.18 -24.56
C GLU A 391 -6.29 2.50 -24.05
N MET A 392 -6.74 2.98 -22.89
CA MET A 392 -6.15 4.16 -22.24
C MET A 392 -4.69 3.91 -21.83
N ALA A 393 -4.43 2.77 -21.18
CA ALA A 393 -3.09 2.37 -20.76
C ALA A 393 -2.14 2.16 -21.95
N ALA A 394 -2.62 1.53 -23.03
CA ALA A 394 -1.84 1.34 -24.25
C ALA A 394 -1.49 2.67 -24.95
N SER A 395 -2.43 3.63 -24.95
CA SER A 395 -2.18 4.98 -25.47
C SER A 395 -1.09 5.69 -24.67
N HIS A 396 -1.21 5.74 -23.33
CA HIS A 396 -0.19 6.33 -22.46
C HIS A 396 1.15 5.62 -22.57
N TYR A 397 1.19 4.30 -22.67
CA TYR A 397 2.41 3.54 -22.89
C TYR A 397 3.08 3.92 -24.23
N THR A 398 2.31 4.03 -25.31
CA THR A 398 2.81 4.42 -26.64
C THR A 398 3.41 5.82 -26.62
N VAL A 399 2.71 6.77 -25.99
CA VAL A 399 3.18 8.14 -25.79
C VAL A 399 4.46 8.14 -24.96
N SER A 400 4.51 7.43 -23.83
CA SER A 400 5.69 7.31 -22.98
C SER A 400 6.90 6.76 -23.74
N LYS A 401 6.70 5.74 -24.58
CA LYS A 401 7.74 5.14 -25.42
C LYS A 401 8.31 6.11 -26.43
N SER A 402 7.51 7.06 -26.95
CA SER A 402 7.98 8.09 -27.87
C SER A 402 9.00 9.05 -27.25
N PHE A 403 9.03 9.17 -25.91
CA PHE A 403 10.02 9.94 -25.17
C PHE A 403 11.31 9.16 -24.86
N ASN A 404 11.47 7.92 -25.37
CA ASN A 404 12.59 7.03 -25.03
C ASN A 404 12.76 6.79 -23.52
N CYS A 405 11.66 6.92 -22.77
CA CYS A 405 11.66 6.66 -21.34
C CYS A 405 11.53 5.15 -21.12
N LEU A 406 12.61 4.54 -20.64
CA LEU A 406 12.55 3.21 -20.04
C LEU A 406 11.76 3.35 -18.74
N ILE A 407 10.53 2.82 -18.73
CA ILE A 407 9.78 2.55 -17.49
C ILE A 407 10.41 1.33 -16.82
#